data_AF-A0A382WQJ4-F1
#
_entry.id   AF-A0A382WQJ4-F1
#
_cell.length_a   1.000
_cell.length_b   1.000
_cell.length_c   1.000
_cell.angle_alpha   90.00
_cell.angle_beta   90.00
_cell.angle_gamma   90.00
#
_symmetry.space_group_name_H-M   'P 1'
#
loop_
_entity.id
_entity.type
_entity.pdbx_description
1 polymer ?
#
loop_
_entity_poly.entity_id
_entity_poly.type
_entity_poly.pdbx_seq_one_letter_code
_entity_poly.pdbx_strand_id
1 'polypeptide(L)' 'MEVKVPDDAHVVDMEDTRGLNAIEQHIEQALLHPLGTPSLRRLAQNRRSACVVISDITRPVPNSLVLPPILRILEEA' A
#
# COMPACT_ATOMS: atom_id res chain seq x y z
N MET A 1 16.34 -1.44 -22.27
CA MET A 1 16.76 -1.38 -23.69
C MET A 1 17.46 -0.06 -23.86
N GLU A 2 18.65 -0.02 -24.45
CA GLU A 2 19.41 1.22 -24.63
C GLU A 2 19.01 1.86 -25.97
N VAL A 3 18.71 3.17 -25.96
CA VAL A 3 18.27 3.91 -27.15
C VAL A 3 19.08 5.20 -27.26
N LYS A 4 19.58 5.49 -28.47
CA LYS A 4 20.23 6.77 -28.78
C LYS A 4 19.18 7.81 -29.15
N VAL A 5 19.28 9.00 -28.56
CA VAL A 5 18.44 10.15 -28.86
C VAL A 5 19.26 11.27 -29.50
N PRO A 6 18.67 12.17 -30.31
CA PRO A 6 19.34 13.36 -30.83
C PRO A 6 19.90 14.26 -29.73
N ASP A 7 20.95 15.01 -30.03
CA ASP A 7 21.65 15.86 -29.05
C ASP A 7 20.79 17.03 -28.51
N ASP A 8 19.76 17.45 -29.27
CA ASP A 8 18.84 18.52 -28.91
C ASP A 8 17.56 18.02 -28.22
N ALA A 9 17.45 16.71 -27.97
CA ALA A 9 16.30 16.12 -27.31
C ALA A 9 16.27 16.45 -25.81
N HIS A 10 15.07 16.75 -25.30
CA HIS A 10 14.83 16.84 -23.86
C HIS A 10 14.34 15.50 -23.32
N VAL A 11 15.16 14.85 -22.48
CA VAL A 11 14.78 13.62 -21.77
C VAL A 11 14.13 13.99 -20.45
N VAL A 12 12.94 13.42 -20.19
CA VAL A 12 12.20 13.61 -18.94
C VAL A 12 12.06 12.27 -18.26
N ASP A 13 12.66 12.16 -17.09
CA ASP A 13 12.58 11.00 -16.23
C ASP A 13 11.82 11.34 -14.95
N MET A 14 11.26 10.31 -14.32
CA MET A 14 10.76 10.44 -12.95
C MET A 14 11.95 10.64 -12.01
N GLU A 15 11.72 11.39 -10.93
CA GLU A 15 12.69 11.47 -9.84
C GLU A 15 12.92 10.08 -9.26
N ASP A 16 14.19 9.66 -9.16
CA ASP A 16 14.57 8.38 -8.57
C ASP A 16 14.44 8.46 -7.04
N THR A 17 13.23 8.17 -6.54
CA THR A 17 12.95 8.10 -5.12
C THR A 17 13.33 6.74 -4.56
N ARG A 18 14.15 6.74 -3.50
CA ARG A 18 14.48 5.52 -2.76
C ARG A 18 13.23 4.87 -2.18
N GLY A 19 13.15 3.55 -2.31
CA GLY A 19 12.10 2.76 -1.67
C GLY A 19 12.12 2.88 -0.14
N LEU A 20 10.97 2.60 0.47
CA LEU A 20 10.82 2.54 1.92
C LEU A 20 11.57 1.32 2.49
N ASN A 21 12.31 1.54 3.57
CA ASN A 21 12.87 0.48 4.40
C ASN A 21 11.79 -0.01 5.40
N ALA A 22 11.92 -1.25 5.90
CA ALA A 22 11.01 -1.81 6.90
C ALA A 22 9.52 -1.66 6.54
N ILE A 23 9.16 -2.13 5.35
CA ILE A 23 7.83 -1.93 4.76
C ILE A 23 6.72 -2.48 5.67
N GLU A 24 6.91 -3.66 6.28
CA GLU A 24 5.88 -4.23 7.16
C GLU A 24 5.56 -3.31 8.34
N GLN A 25 6.59 -2.73 8.97
CA GLN A 25 6.42 -1.81 10.09
C GLN A 25 5.67 -0.54 9.68
N HIS A 26 5.99 0.01 8.49
CA HIS A 26 5.28 1.18 7.98
C HIS A 26 3.80 0.89 7.69
N ILE A 27 3.48 -0.29 7.15
CA ILE A 27 2.09 -0.72 6.93
C ILE A 27 1.36 -0.83 8.27
N GLU A 28 1.96 -1.49 9.27
CA GLU A 28 1.36 -1.60 10.61
C GLU A 28 1.11 -0.23 11.24
N GLN A 29 2.07 0.67 11.18
CA GLN A 29 1.92 2.03 11.72
C GLN A 29 0.83 2.83 11.02
N ALA A 30 0.71 2.70 9.70
CA ALA A 30 -0.35 3.36 8.93
C ALA A 30 -1.75 2.85 9.31
N LEU A 31 -1.89 1.56 9.59
CA LEU A 31 -3.17 0.98 10.03
C LEU A 31 -3.53 1.37 11.47
N LEU A 32 -2.52 1.57 12.35
CA LEU A 32 -2.72 2.02 13.73
C LEU A 32 -3.08 3.51 13.81
N HIS A 33 -2.55 4.34 12.90
CA HIS A 33 -2.70 5.79 12.91
C HIS A 33 -3.40 6.30 11.63
N PRO A 34 -4.72 6.05 11.47
CA PRO A 34 -5.47 6.48 10.30
C PRO A 34 -5.53 8.01 10.18
N LEU A 35 -5.57 8.50 8.94
CA LEU A 35 -5.70 9.92 8.64
C LEU A 35 -7.18 10.32 8.57
N GLY A 36 -7.65 11.09 9.55
CA GLY A 36 -8.98 11.71 9.51
C GLY A 36 -10.17 10.76 9.63
N THR A 37 -9.96 9.50 9.99
CA THR A 37 -11.00 8.47 10.13
C THR A 37 -10.82 7.64 11.41
N PRO A 38 -11.87 6.95 11.89
CA PRO A 38 -11.72 5.93 12.94
C PRO A 38 -10.80 4.78 12.50
N SER A 39 -10.12 4.15 13.46
CA SER A 39 -9.29 2.97 13.18
C SER A 39 -10.09 1.81 12.61
N LEU A 40 -9.43 0.94 11.84
CA LEU A 40 -10.05 -0.25 11.27
C LEU A 40 -10.68 -1.14 12.36
N ARG A 41 -9.99 -1.32 13.49
CA ARG A 41 -10.52 -2.05 14.67
C ARG A 41 -11.84 -1.46 15.16
N ARG A 42 -11.92 -0.13 15.27
CA ARG A 42 -13.15 0.57 15.71
C ARG A 42 -14.29 0.41 14.70
N LEU A 43 -13.98 0.39 13.41
CA LEU A 43 -14.97 0.18 12.36
C LEU A 43 -15.49 -1.27 12.32
N ALA A 44 -14.62 -2.24 12.59
CA ALA A 44 -14.91 -3.67 12.58
C ALA A 44 -15.64 -4.15 13.84
N GLN A 45 -15.58 -3.40 14.94
CA GLN A 45 -16.20 -3.75 16.20
C GLN A 45 -17.70 -4.09 16.04
N ASN A 46 -18.12 -5.24 16.56
CA ASN A 46 -19.48 -5.80 16.45
C ASN A 46 -19.97 -6.07 15.00
N ARG A 47 -19.07 -6.09 14.01
CA ARG A 47 -19.41 -6.48 12.63
C ARG A 47 -19.22 -7.98 12.46
N ARG A 48 -20.12 -8.60 11.70
CA ARG A 48 -20.08 -10.05 11.42
C ARG A 48 -19.38 -10.40 10.11
N SER A 49 -19.14 -9.41 9.25
CA SER A 49 -18.60 -9.58 7.91
C SER A 49 -17.90 -8.31 7.44
N ALA A 50 -16.85 -8.47 6.65
CA ALA A 50 -16.16 -7.39 5.96
C ALA A 50 -15.94 -7.78 4.49
N CYS A 51 -15.88 -6.77 3.62
CA CYS A 51 -15.44 -6.94 2.23
C CYS A 51 -14.14 -6.14 2.06
N VAL A 52 -13.09 -6.81 1.62
CA VAL A 52 -11.80 -6.19 1.31
C VAL A 52 -11.67 -6.11 -0.20
N VAL A 53 -11.63 -4.90 -0.74
CA VAL A 53 -11.41 -4.67 -2.17
C VAL A 53 -9.90 -4.57 -2.40
N ILE A 54 -9.35 -5.43 -3.26
CA ILE A 54 -7.92 -5.49 -3.57
C ILE A 54 -7.66 -5.17 -5.04
N SER A 55 -6.44 -4.70 -5.33
CA SER A 55 -6.00 -4.57 -6.71
C SER A 55 -5.71 -5.95 -7.31
N ASP A 56 -5.98 -6.11 -8.60
CA ASP A 56 -5.70 -7.33 -9.34
C ASP A 56 -4.20 -7.52 -9.62
N ILE A 57 -3.85 -8.63 -10.29
CA ILE A 57 -2.46 -8.98 -10.62
C ILE A 57 -1.81 -8.02 -11.62
N THR A 58 -2.58 -7.18 -12.32
CA THR A 58 -2.04 -6.21 -13.29
C THR A 58 -1.50 -4.96 -12.60
N ARG A 59 -1.73 -4.82 -11.29
CA ARG A 59 -1.21 -3.72 -10.48
C ARG A 59 -0.02 -4.18 -9.63
N PRO A 60 1.04 -3.36 -9.53
CA PRO A 60 2.24 -3.71 -8.76
C PRO A 60 2.05 -3.44 -7.26
N VAL A 61 0.90 -3.81 -6.69
CA VAL A 61 0.63 -3.63 -5.25
C VAL A 61 1.19 -4.83 -4.49
N PRO A 62 1.94 -4.63 -3.39
CA PRO A 62 2.45 -5.72 -2.57
C PRO A 62 1.35 -6.31 -1.67
N ASN A 63 0.34 -6.92 -2.27
CA ASN A 63 -0.84 -7.46 -1.57
C ASN A 63 -0.47 -8.49 -0.48
N SER A 64 0.61 -9.26 -0.68
CA SER A 64 1.10 -10.22 0.32
C SER A 64 1.64 -9.56 1.60
N LEU A 65 2.03 -8.29 1.55
CA LEU A 65 2.46 -7.52 2.72
C LEU A 65 1.30 -6.73 3.34
N VAL A 66 0.41 -6.20 2.50
CA VAL A 66 -0.70 -5.32 2.93
C VAL A 66 -1.86 -6.10 3.55
N LEU A 67 -2.22 -7.26 2.99
CA LEU A 67 -3.41 -7.99 3.42
C LEU A 67 -3.29 -8.64 4.81
N PRO A 68 -2.19 -9.31 5.17
CA PRO A 68 -2.10 -9.99 6.47
C PRO A 68 -2.41 -9.10 7.68
N PRO A 69 -1.85 -7.88 7.83
CA PRO A 69 -2.17 -7.04 8.98
C PRO A 69 -3.60 -6.52 8.97
N ILE A 70 -4.21 -6.29 7.79
CA ILE A 70 -5.63 -5.92 7.68
C ILE A 70 -6.52 -7.05 8.19
N LEU A 71 -6.30 -8.28 7.70
CA LEU A 71 -7.10 -9.44 8.08
C LEU A 71 -6.96 -9.74 9.57
N ARG A 72 -5.74 -9.69 10.12
CA ARG A 72 -5.49 -9.82 11.56
C ARG A 72 -6.32 -8.83 12.38
N ILE A 73 -6.36 -7.55 12.00
CA ILE A 73 -7.15 -6.53 12.71
C ILE A 73 -8.65 -6.83 12.62
N LEU A 74 -9.14 -7.30 11.47
CA LEU A 74 -10.55 -7.62 11.27
C LEU A 74 -10.99 -8.87 12.05
N GLU A 75 -10.13 -9.88 12.17
CA GLU A 75 -10.40 -11.13 12.91
C GLU A 75 -10.34 -10.93 14.43
N GLU A 76 -9.52 -9.98 14.91
CA GLU A 76 -9.37 -9.67 16.33
C GLU A 76 -10.37 -8.64 16.88
N ALA A 77 -11.19 -8.01 16.03
CA ALA A 77 -12.08 -6.89 16.39
C ALA A 77 -13.49 -7.34 16.80
#